data_AF-A0A6N2CVW8-F1
#
_entry.id   AF-A0A6N2CVW8-F1
#
_cell.length_a   1.000
_cell.length_b   1.000
_cell.length_c   1.000
_cell.angle_alpha   90.00
_cell.angle_beta   90.00
_cell.angle_gamma   90.00
#
_symmetry.space_group_name_H-M   'P 1'
#
loop_
_entity.id
_entity.type
_entity.pdbx_description
1 polymer ?
#
loop_
_entity_poly.entity_id
_entity_poly.type
_entity_poly.pdbx_seq_one_letter_code
_entity_poly.pdbx_strand_id
1 'polypeptide(L)'
;MQASLSLQRVLFCCVTLGNSLVADANMALDDRDLVQGYNVSSHVFYGELDKVIPEPNFRTGVQGVHPHRIEGSELHLAEIVWPQARELSFVVKDPFKASMSDQFVAYLPDPSQGLWAHLVSADGDVFLAQPEVPDALLRNLKAGDRALFFIRHFPGSTIPLVHRVRFGQLAEDEIKLLRAYRASSGQSLQSIVQEARAREAAASRQEAAEFKVFEDEYYKILRMQDIEIRRSLLYDLIERMGFRGLWDYFEYRQRYLDQHGAHVQSDEIPAGPTVGKEKLWHDISGELRKIEVMLEASQR
;
A
#
# COMPACT_ATOMS: atom_id res chain seq x y z
N MET A 1 -42.39 -14.52 26.62
CA MET A 1 -41.26 -14.68 27.57
C MET A 1 -40.03 -14.04 26.95
N GLN A 2 -39.76 -12.79 27.31
CA GLN A 2 -38.54 -12.09 26.92
C GLN A 2 -37.40 -12.62 27.78
N ALA A 3 -36.38 -13.19 27.15
CA ALA A 3 -35.16 -13.57 27.84
C ALA A 3 -34.37 -12.28 28.13
N SER A 4 -34.44 -11.84 29.38
CA SER A 4 -33.51 -10.88 29.97
C SER A 4 -32.11 -11.47 29.90
N LEU A 5 -31.27 -10.98 28.98
CA LEU A 5 -29.84 -11.25 28.96
C LEU A 5 -29.19 -10.24 29.91
N SER A 6 -28.89 -10.68 31.13
CA SER A 6 -28.26 -9.85 32.16
C SER A 6 -26.79 -9.61 31.83
N LEU A 7 -26.41 -8.32 31.84
CA LEU A 7 -25.09 -7.76 31.54
C LEU A 7 -24.10 -7.99 32.70
N GLN A 8 -23.96 -9.23 33.20
CA GLN A 8 -23.24 -9.43 34.47
C GLN A 8 -21.71 -9.36 34.33
N ARG A 9 -21.18 -9.35 33.09
CA ARG A 9 -19.78 -9.03 32.77
C ARG A 9 -19.63 -8.47 31.34
N VAL A 10 -20.10 -7.24 31.08
CA VAL A 10 -19.58 -6.51 29.91
C VAL A 10 -18.22 -5.94 30.29
N LEU A 11 -17.19 -6.70 29.95
CA LEU A 11 -15.84 -6.19 29.92
C LEU A 11 -15.77 -5.27 28.70
N PHE A 12 -15.59 -3.97 28.92
CA PHE A 12 -15.25 -3.03 27.84
C PHE A 12 -13.79 -3.25 27.45
N CYS A 13 -13.47 -4.45 27.01
CA CYS A 13 -12.20 -4.74 26.38
C CYS A 13 -12.39 -4.54 24.88
N CYS A 14 -11.70 -3.54 24.34
CA CYS A 14 -11.36 -3.51 22.93
C CYS A 14 -10.51 -4.76 22.61
N VAL A 15 -11.16 -5.93 22.50
CA VAL A 15 -10.46 -7.16 22.13
C VAL A 15 -10.24 -7.10 20.63
N THR A 16 -9.09 -6.54 20.30
CA THR A 16 -8.23 -7.06 19.25
C THR A 16 -8.01 -8.53 19.54
N LEU A 17 -8.68 -9.43 18.80
CA LEU A 17 -8.50 -10.87 18.89
C LEU A 17 -7.01 -11.21 18.69
N GLY A 18 -6.33 -11.50 19.78
CA GLY A 18 -4.95 -11.94 19.80
C GLY A 18 -4.67 -12.65 21.12
N ASN A 19 -4.59 -13.97 21.08
CA ASN A 19 -3.91 -14.73 22.12
C ASN A 19 -2.81 -15.55 21.45
N SER A 20 -1.76 -14.85 21.05
CA SER A 20 -0.36 -15.27 21.19
C SER A 20 0.52 -14.03 21.02
N LEU A 21 0.97 -13.45 22.15
CA LEU A 21 2.23 -12.71 22.31
C LEU A 21 2.77 -11.92 21.09
N VAL A 22 2.21 -10.75 20.76
CA VAL A 22 2.99 -9.61 20.23
C VAL A 22 2.29 -8.31 20.67
N ALA A 23 3.08 -7.36 21.14
CA ALA A 23 2.69 -5.99 21.47
C ALA A 23 2.07 -5.24 20.26
N ASP A 24 1.47 -4.08 20.57
CA ASP A 24 1.08 -3.00 19.64
C ASP A 24 -0.30 -3.07 18.96
N ALA A 25 -1.36 -2.96 19.77
CA ALA A 25 -2.71 -2.61 19.34
C ALA A 25 -2.96 -1.09 19.47
N ASN A 26 -2.36 -0.31 18.56
CA ASN A 26 -2.82 1.01 18.04
C ASN A 26 -1.73 1.66 17.17
N MET A 27 -0.96 0.87 16.43
CA MET A 27 -0.19 1.43 15.33
C MET A 27 -1.15 1.62 14.17
N ALA A 28 -1.25 2.84 13.65
CA ALA A 28 -1.64 3.05 12.27
C ALA A 28 -0.97 1.95 11.44
N LEU A 29 -1.76 1.12 10.74
CA LEU A 29 -1.22 0.11 9.83
C LEU A 29 -0.20 0.85 8.97
N ASP A 30 1.08 0.54 9.16
CA ASP A 30 2.07 1.01 8.22
C ASP A 30 1.68 0.31 6.91
N ASP A 31 1.17 1.11 5.97
CA ASP A 31 0.84 0.64 4.63
C ASP A 31 2.10 0.05 3.95
N ARG A 32 3.28 0.11 4.58
CA ARG A 32 4.49 -0.56 4.11
C ARG A 32 4.89 -1.81 4.90
N ASP A 33 4.13 -2.24 5.91
CA ASP A 33 4.46 -3.45 6.67
C ASP A 33 3.82 -4.71 6.07
N LEU A 34 4.59 -5.37 5.20
CA LEU A 34 4.26 -6.67 4.63
C LEU A 34 4.00 -7.74 5.70
N VAL A 35 4.76 -7.76 6.80
CA VAL A 35 4.69 -8.85 7.78
C VAL A 35 3.38 -8.78 8.55
N GLN A 36 3.02 -7.58 9.04
CA GLN A 36 1.74 -7.37 9.69
C GLN A 36 0.59 -7.70 8.73
N GLY A 37 0.64 -7.17 7.50
CA GLY A 37 -0.37 -7.44 6.47
C GLY A 37 -0.54 -8.94 6.18
N TYR A 38 0.56 -9.67 6.05
CA TYR A 38 0.54 -11.12 5.85
C TYR A 38 -0.06 -11.86 7.05
N ASN A 39 0.30 -11.48 8.28
CA ASN A 39 -0.14 -12.17 9.50
C ASN A 39 -1.65 -12.05 9.73
N VAL A 40 -2.23 -10.85 9.55
CA VAL A 40 -3.66 -10.60 9.75
C VAL A 40 -4.55 -11.15 8.63
N SER A 41 -3.96 -11.50 7.49
CA SER A 41 -4.68 -12.01 6.33
C SER A 41 -5.00 -13.50 6.45
N SER A 42 -6.19 -13.90 6.02
CA SER A 42 -6.52 -15.31 5.78
C SER A 42 -5.91 -15.82 4.48
N HIS A 43 -5.89 -14.98 3.44
CA HIS A 43 -5.32 -15.31 2.13
C HIS A 43 -4.44 -14.17 1.61
N VAL A 44 -3.38 -14.53 0.88
CA VAL A 44 -2.47 -13.57 0.23
C VAL A 44 -2.09 -14.16 -1.11
N PHE A 45 -2.30 -13.41 -2.19
CA PHE A 45 -1.99 -13.88 -3.54
C PHE A 45 -1.73 -12.73 -4.50
N TYR A 46 -0.89 -13.00 -5.51
CA TYR A 46 -0.80 -12.16 -6.70
C TYR A 46 -1.80 -12.65 -7.74
N GLY A 47 -2.53 -11.72 -8.36
CA GLY A 47 -3.57 -12.06 -9.32
C GLY A 47 -4.06 -10.89 -10.13
N GLU A 48 -5.15 -11.12 -10.83
CA GLU A 48 -5.84 -10.15 -11.66
C GLU A 48 -7.30 -10.07 -11.24
N LEU A 49 -7.83 -8.85 -11.08
CA LEU A 49 -9.24 -8.61 -10.82
C LEU A 49 -10.03 -8.81 -12.13
N ASP A 50 -10.83 -9.87 -12.22
CA ASP A 50 -11.63 -10.20 -13.40
C ASP A 50 -12.89 -9.33 -13.46
N LYS A 51 -13.65 -9.29 -12.36
CA LYS A 51 -14.96 -8.63 -12.31
C LYS A 51 -15.16 -7.85 -11.03
N VAL A 52 -15.91 -6.76 -11.17
CA VAL A 52 -16.43 -5.95 -10.07
C VAL A 52 -17.94 -5.87 -10.23
N ILE A 53 -18.67 -6.50 -9.32
CA ILE A 53 -20.14 -6.59 -9.36
C ILE A 53 -20.69 -5.78 -8.17
N PRO A 54 -21.52 -4.75 -8.40
CA PRO A 54 -22.19 -4.04 -7.31
C PRO A 54 -23.18 -4.97 -6.57
N GLU A 55 -23.10 -4.98 -5.25
CA GLU A 55 -23.95 -5.77 -4.35
C GLU A 55 -24.71 -4.82 -3.41
N PRO A 56 -25.83 -4.22 -3.89
CA PRO A 56 -26.57 -3.25 -3.10
C PRO A 56 -27.28 -3.91 -1.92
N ASN A 57 -27.19 -3.28 -0.74
CA ASN A 57 -27.78 -3.76 0.52
C ASN A 57 -27.36 -5.18 0.88
N PHE A 58 -26.07 -5.49 0.71
CA PHE A 58 -25.50 -6.78 1.05
C PHE A 58 -25.66 -7.07 2.56
N ARG A 59 -26.34 -8.18 2.87
CA ARG A 59 -26.65 -8.61 4.23
C ARG A 59 -25.53 -9.49 4.76
N THR A 60 -24.80 -9.01 5.76
CA THR A 60 -23.63 -9.72 6.28
C THR A 60 -23.98 -10.90 7.19
N GLY A 61 -25.21 -10.95 7.70
CA GLY A 61 -25.64 -11.88 8.74
C GLY A 61 -25.06 -11.61 10.14
N VAL A 62 -24.16 -10.63 10.27
CA VAL A 62 -23.53 -10.26 11.54
C VAL A 62 -24.38 -9.21 12.24
N GLN A 63 -24.58 -9.38 13.54
CA GLN A 63 -25.24 -8.38 14.37
C GLN A 63 -24.28 -7.24 14.70
N GLY A 64 -24.79 -6.03 14.76
CA GLY A 64 -24.05 -4.85 15.16
C GLY A 64 -24.79 -4.05 16.23
N VAL A 65 -24.04 -3.17 16.88
CA VAL A 65 -24.52 -2.28 17.93
C VAL A 65 -24.11 -0.86 17.58
N HIS A 66 -24.98 0.11 17.85
CA HIS A 66 -24.62 1.52 17.83
C HIS A 66 -24.00 1.89 19.19
N PRO A 67 -22.69 2.18 19.28
CA PRO A 67 -22.04 2.42 20.58
C PRO A 67 -22.65 3.59 21.34
N HIS A 68 -23.13 4.62 20.62
CA HIS A 68 -23.78 5.80 21.20
C HIS A 68 -25.20 5.54 21.73
N ARG A 69 -25.78 4.36 21.47
CA ARG A 69 -27.11 3.94 21.95
C ARG A 69 -27.02 2.87 23.03
N ILE A 70 -25.84 2.63 23.58
CA ILE A 70 -25.67 1.71 24.71
C ILE A 70 -26.16 2.45 25.97
N GLU A 71 -27.36 2.10 26.42
CA GLU A 71 -27.98 2.63 27.62
C GLU A 71 -28.07 1.53 28.69
N GLY A 72 -27.39 1.72 29.82
CA GLY A 72 -27.42 0.78 30.93
C GLY A 72 -26.95 -0.63 30.54
N SER A 73 -27.85 -1.61 30.65
CA SER A 73 -27.55 -3.04 30.43
C SER A 73 -28.13 -3.64 29.14
N GLU A 74 -28.72 -2.83 28.26
CA GLU A 74 -29.35 -3.33 27.04
C GLU A 74 -28.52 -2.98 25.80
N LEU A 75 -28.25 -4.00 24.97
CA LEU A 75 -27.61 -3.83 23.67
C LEU A 75 -28.67 -3.91 22.58
N HIS A 76 -28.89 -2.80 21.88
CA HIS A 76 -29.77 -2.76 20.71
C HIS A 76 -29.04 -3.36 19.50
N LEU A 77 -29.30 -4.64 19.24
CA LEU A 77 -28.76 -5.36 18.10
C LEU A 77 -29.50 -4.98 16.82
N ALA A 78 -28.74 -4.72 15.76
CA ALA A 78 -29.24 -4.53 14.41
C ALA A 78 -28.33 -5.28 13.43
N GLU A 79 -28.89 -5.91 12.40
CA GLU A 79 -28.08 -6.57 11.38
C GLU A 79 -27.21 -5.56 10.62
N ILE A 80 -25.94 -5.89 10.41
CA ILE A 80 -25.04 -5.10 9.59
C ILE A 80 -25.37 -5.35 8.11
N VAL A 81 -25.81 -4.29 7.45
CA VAL A 81 -26.06 -4.23 6.02
C VAL A 81 -25.07 -3.25 5.40
N TRP A 82 -24.49 -3.65 4.27
CA TRP A 82 -23.58 -2.85 3.45
C TRP A 82 -24.36 -2.29 2.24
N PRO A 83 -24.71 -0.99 2.25
CA PRO A 83 -25.58 -0.40 1.23
C PRO A 83 -25.06 -0.51 -0.21
N GLN A 84 -23.74 -0.50 -0.40
CA GLN A 84 -23.00 -0.36 -1.65
C GLN A 84 -21.75 -1.27 -1.66
N ALA A 85 -21.88 -2.49 -1.14
CA ALA A 85 -20.81 -3.48 -1.26
C ALA A 85 -20.48 -3.77 -2.72
N ARG A 86 -19.28 -4.30 -2.96
CA ARG A 86 -18.88 -4.81 -4.26
C ARG A 86 -18.33 -6.22 -4.11
N GLU A 87 -18.84 -7.15 -4.90
CA GLU A 87 -18.19 -8.44 -5.10
C GLU A 87 -17.05 -8.27 -6.12
N LEU A 88 -15.92 -8.87 -5.79
CA LEU A 88 -14.68 -8.86 -6.56
C LEU A 88 -14.31 -10.29 -6.90
N SER A 89 -14.28 -10.62 -8.19
CA SER A 89 -13.84 -11.93 -8.68
C SER A 89 -12.41 -11.82 -9.20
N PHE A 90 -11.54 -12.73 -8.75
CA PHE A 90 -10.11 -12.72 -9.09
C PHE A 90 -9.72 -13.96 -9.87
N VAL A 91 -8.75 -13.78 -10.77
CA VAL A 91 -7.92 -14.86 -11.31
C VAL A 91 -6.61 -14.88 -10.51
N VAL A 92 -6.37 -15.97 -9.80
CA VAL A 92 -5.22 -16.16 -8.93
C VAL A 92 -4.05 -16.68 -9.76
N LYS A 93 -2.88 -16.00 -9.69
CA LYS A 93 -1.67 -16.38 -10.43
C LYS A 93 -0.59 -16.99 -9.54
N ASP A 94 -0.40 -16.44 -8.34
CA ASP A 94 0.61 -16.91 -7.39
C ASP A 94 0.06 -16.83 -5.95
N PRO A 95 -0.37 -17.95 -5.35
CA PRO A 95 -0.84 -17.97 -3.97
C PRO A 95 0.34 -18.02 -2.98
N PHE A 96 0.33 -17.14 -1.98
CA PHE A 96 1.36 -17.04 -0.94
C PHE A 96 0.88 -17.49 0.43
N LYS A 97 -0.43 -17.37 0.71
CA LYS A 97 -1.04 -17.83 1.96
C LYS A 97 -2.36 -18.54 1.70
N ALA A 98 -2.52 -19.68 2.38
CA ALA A 98 -3.61 -20.65 2.20
C ALA A 98 -3.63 -21.34 0.83
N SER A 99 -4.25 -22.52 0.77
CA SER A 99 -4.51 -23.20 -0.51
C SER A 99 -5.70 -22.53 -1.17
N MET A 100 -5.57 -22.19 -2.45
CA MET A 100 -6.55 -21.42 -3.20
C MET A 100 -6.79 -22.07 -4.56
N SER A 101 -8.04 -21.97 -5.04
CA SER A 101 -8.38 -22.23 -6.44
C SER A 101 -7.88 -21.11 -7.34
N ASP A 102 -7.80 -21.38 -8.65
CA ASP A 102 -7.41 -20.40 -9.68
C ASP A 102 -8.38 -19.22 -9.77
N GLN A 103 -9.59 -19.38 -9.23
CA GLN A 103 -10.55 -18.30 -9.05
C GLN A 103 -10.83 -18.08 -7.56
N PHE A 104 -10.99 -16.82 -7.18
CA PHE A 104 -11.33 -16.45 -5.81
C PHE A 104 -12.35 -15.30 -5.81
N VAL A 105 -13.26 -15.31 -4.84
CA VAL A 105 -14.25 -14.24 -4.67
C VAL A 105 -14.04 -13.59 -3.31
N ALA A 106 -14.00 -12.26 -3.30
CA ALA A 106 -13.98 -11.45 -2.08
C ALA A 106 -14.91 -10.25 -2.22
N TYR A 107 -15.16 -9.56 -1.11
CA TYR A 107 -16.00 -8.38 -1.09
C TYR A 107 -15.18 -7.15 -0.68
N LEU A 108 -15.53 -6.01 -1.27
CA LEU A 108 -15.19 -4.72 -0.71
C LEU A 108 -16.41 -4.19 0.05
N PRO A 109 -16.31 -3.98 1.37
CA PRO A 109 -17.44 -3.53 2.17
C PRO A 109 -17.63 -2.01 2.04
N ASP A 110 -18.82 -1.51 2.35
CA ASP A 110 -19.09 -0.09 2.56
C ASP A 110 -19.73 0.12 3.95
N PRO A 111 -18.94 -0.04 5.03
CA PRO A 111 -19.51 -0.11 6.35
C PRO A 111 -19.99 1.27 6.84
N SER A 112 -21.14 1.29 7.53
CA SER A 112 -21.60 2.46 8.26
C SER A 112 -20.77 2.65 9.53
N GLN A 113 -20.14 3.82 9.68
CA GLN A 113 -19.24 4.10 10.83
C GLN A 113 -19.94 4.01 12.20
N GLY A 114 -21.26 4.17 12.23
CA GLY A 114 -22.04 4.18 13.47
C GLY A 114 -22.42 2.81 14.00
N LEU A 115 -22.17 1.72 13.26
CA LEU A 115 -22.64 0.38 13.62
C LEU A 115 -21.46 -0.59 13.73
N TRP A 116 -21.18 -1.06 14.95
CA TRP A 116 -20.01 -1.88 15.29
C TRP A 116 -20.41 -3.33 15.40
N ALA A 117 -19.61 -4.25 14.85
CA ALA A 117 -19.92 -5.68 14.88
C ALA A 117 -19.90 -6.21 16.32
N HIS A 118 -20.98 -6.90 16.69
CA HIS A 118 -21.15 -7.54 17.98
C HIS A 118 -20.68 -8.99 17.88
N LEU A 119 -19.61 -9.31 18.59
CA LEU A 119 -18.95 -10.60 18.56
C LEU A 119 -19.06 -11.26 19.93
N VAL A 120 -19.30 -12.56 19.95
CA VAL A 120 -19.33 -13.35 21.18
C VAL A 120 -18.24 -14.41 21.10
N SER A 121 -17.37 -14.46 22.11
CA SER A 121 -16.31 -15.44 22.22
C SER A 121 -16.86 -16.84 22.56
N ALA A 122 -16.02 -17.87 22.41
CA ALA A 122 -16.39 -19.23 22.84
C ALA A 122 -16.67 -19.30 24.36
N ASP A 123 -16.03 -18.42 25.15
CA ASP A 123 -16.19 -18.31 26.60
C ASP A 123 -17.39 -17.43 27.00
N GLY A 124 -18.11 -16.87 26.01
CA GLY A 124 -19.28 -16.02 26.22
C GLY A 124 -18.98 -14.54 26.42
N ASP A 125 -17.72 -14.11 26.26
CA ASP A 125 -17.35 -12.70 26.33
C ASP A 125 -17.85 -11.93 25.12
N VAL A 126 -18.30 -10.68 25.33
CA VAL A 126 -18.81 -9.82 24.27
C VAL A 126 -17.77 -8.80 23.86
N PHE A 127 -17.52 -8.69 22.56
CA PHE A 127 -16.63 -7.71 21.96
C PHE A 127 -17.34 -6.90 20.88
N LEU A 128 -16.99 -5.62 20.79
CA LEU A 128 -17.46 -4.73 19.73
C LEU A 128 -16.30 -4.41 18.80
N ALA A 129 -16.43 -4.75 17.52
CA ALA A 129 -15.43 -4.43 16.51
C ALA A 129 -15.91 -3.21 15.70
N GLN A 130 -15.13 -2.13 15.76
CA GLN A 130 -15.38 -0.94 14.97
C GLN A 130 -15.28 -1.27 13.47
N PRO A 131 -16.18 -0.74 12.63
CA PRO A 131 -16.07 -0.88 11.19
C PRO A 131 -14.79 -0.22 10.66
N GLU A 132 -14.05 -0.95 9.85
CA GLU A 132 -12.87 -0.42 9.16
C GLU A 132 -13.26 0.14 7.80
N VAL A 133 -12.95 1.41 7.58
CA VAL A 133 -13.22 2.08 6.32
C VAL A 133 -12.19 1.62 5.29
N PRO A 134 -12.60 1.10 4.12
CA PRO A 134 -11.63 0.68 3.12
C PRO A 134 -10.80 1.86 2.60
N ASP A 135 -9.52 1.59 2.41
CA ASP A 135 -8.55 2.49 1.80
C ASP A 135 -9.03 3.01 0.42
N ALA A 136 -8.64 4.24 0.08
CA ALA A 136 -8.93 4.85 -1.21
C ALA A 136 -8.47 3.98 -2.40
N LEU A 137 -7.30 3.33 -2.31
CA LEU A 137 -6.79 2.42 -3.32
C LEU A 137 -7.75 1.26 -3.59
N LEU A 138 -8.35 0.70 -2.53
CA LEU A 138 -9.32 -0.39 -2.66
C LEU A 138 -10.64 0.10 -3.31
N ARG A 139 -11.06 1.32 -3.01
CA ARG A 139 -12.25 1.92 -3.63
C ARG A 139 -12.07 2.13 -5.13
N ASN A 140 -10.85 2.38 -5.57
CA ASN A 140 -10.54 2.66 -6.97
C ASN A 140 -10.27 1.42 -7.83
N LEU A 141 -10.33 0.21 -7.26
CA LEU A 141 -10.16 -1.05 -7.98
C LEU A 141 -11.08 -1.19 -9.20
N LYS A 142 -10.52 -1.68 -10.31
CA LYS A 142 -11.19 -1.91 -11.60
C LYS A 142 -10.80 -3.26 -12.19
N ALA A 143 -11.69 -3.81 -13.01
CA ALA A 143 -11.40 -5.01 -13.78
C ALA A 143 -10.12 -4.83 -14.64
N GLY A 144 -9.29 -5.86 -14.70
CA GLY A 144 -7.96 -5.86 -15.32
C GLY A 144 -6.82 -5.47 -14.37
N ASP A 145 -7.11 -4.96 -13.17
CA ASP A 145 -6.09 -4.60 -12.20
C ASP A 145 -5.28 -5.82 -11.76
N ARG A 146 -3.96 -5.70 -11.85
CA ARG A 146 -3.01 -6.70 -11.37
C ARG A 146 -2.30 -6.19 -10.14
N ALA A 147 -2.36 -6.97 -9.07
CA ALA A 147 -1.85 -6.58 -7.78
C ALA A 147 -1.57 -7.78 -6.87
N LEU A 148 -0.85 -7.50 -5.79
CA LEU A 148 -0.80 -8.37 -4.63
C LEU A 148 -1.98 -8.03 -3.72
N PHE A 149 -2.86 -9.00 -3.49
CA PHE A 149 -4.09 -8.85 -2.73
C PHE A 149 -3.99 -9.55 -1.37
N PHE A 150 -4.51 -8.87 -0.35
CA PHE A 150 -4.57 -9.37 1.02
C PHE A 150 -6.04 -9.47 1.45
N ILE A 151 -6.44 -10.68 1.82
CA ILE A 151 -7.81 -11.02 2.18
C ILE A 151 -7.86 -11.37 3.66
N ARG A 152 -8.91 -10.92 4.34
CA ARG A 152 -9.25 -11.36 5.70
C ARG A 152 -10.75 -11.65 5.78
N HIS A 153 -11.20 -12.38 6.77
CA HIS A 153 -12.65 -12.54 6.98
C HIS A 153 -13.24 -11.34 7.71
N PHE A 154 -14.48 -10.98 7.36
CA PHE A 154 -15.25 -10.02 8.13
C PHE A 154 -15.44 -10.56 9.57
N PRO A 155 -15.18 -9.76 10.63
CA PRO A 155 -15.31 -10.24 11.99
C PRO A 155 -16.70 -10.84 12.28
N GLY A 156 -16.72 -12.05 12.85
CA GLY A 156 -17.96 -12.78 13.13
C GLY A 156 -18.60 -13.47 11.93
N SER A 157 -17.93 -13.51 10.78
CA SER A 157 -18.41 -14.16 9.56
C SER A 157 -17.28 -14.85 8.80
N THR A 158 -17.64 -15.63 7.78
CA THR A 158 -16.73 -16.21 6.79
C THR A 158 -16.61 -15.39 5.52
N ILE A 159 -17.31 -14.24 5.44
CA ILE A 159 -17.27 -13.35 4.27
C ILE A 159 -15.83 -12.87 4.04
N PRO A 160 -15.18 -13.21 2.90
CA PRO A 160 -13.83 -12.78 2.58
C PRO A 160 -13.84 -11.31 2.14
N LEU A 161 -12.99 -10.50 2.75
CA LEU A 161 -12.83 -9.07 2.48
C LEU A 161 -11.44 -8.75 1.96
N VAL A 162 -11.37 -7.97 0.90
CA VAL A 162 -10.11 -7.33 0.51
C VAL A 162 -9.88 -6.18 1.46
N HIS A 163 -8.80 -6.25 2.25
CA HIS A 163 -8.46 -5.21 3.21
C HIS A 163 -7.17 -4.46 2.87
N ARG A 164 -6.36 -5.01 1.96
CA ARG A 164 -5.12 -4.36 1.50
C ARG A 164 -4.77 -4.83 0.08
N VAL A 165 -4.18 -3.91 -0.69
CA VAL A 165 -3.76 -4.15 -2.08
C VAL A 165 -2.45 -3.43 -2.36
N ARG A 166 -1.57 -4.04 -3.16
CA ARG A 166 -0.29 -3.44 -3.58
C ARG A 166 -0.13 -3.49 -5.08
N PHE A 167 0.34 -2.38 -5.64
CA PHE A 167 0.54 -2.20 -7.08
C PHE A 167 2.01 -1.87 -7.40
N GLY A 168 2.34 -1.97 -8.69
CA GLY A 168 3.62 -1.50 -9.24
C GLY A 168 4.84 -2.18 -8.60
N GLN A 169 5.92 -1.42 -8.49
CA GLN A 169 7.19 -1.92 -7.97
C GLN A 169 7.08 -2.44 -6.53
N LEU A 170 6.25 -1.80 -5.70
CA LEU A 170 6.02 -2.24 -4.32
C LEU A 170 5.44 -3.65 -4.27
N ALA A 171 4.46 -3.96 -5.13
CA ALA A 171 3.90 -5.31 -5.23
C ALA A 171 4.97 -6.31 -5.67
N GLU A 172 5.76 -5.98 -6.70
CA GLU A 172 6.81 -6.86 -7.21
C GLU A 172 7.89 -7.17 -6.16
N ASP A 173 8.28 -6.17 -5.37
CA ASP A 173 9.27 -6.36 -4.31
C ASP A 173 8.71 -7.19 -3.15
N GLU A 174 7.47 -6.94 -2.72
CA GLU A 174 6.81 -7.79 -1.73
C GLU A 174 6.61 -9.23 -2.24
N ILE A 175 6.27 -9.42 -3.51
CA ILE A 175 6.16 -10.75 -4.15
C ILE A 175 7.50 -11.49 -4.11
N LYS A 176 8.63 -10.83 -4.39
CA LYS A 176 9.97 -11.45 -4.27
C LYS A 176 10.22 -11.92 -2.83
N LEU A 177 9.87 -11.12 -1.83
CA LEU A 177 10.03 -11.47 -0.42
C LEU A 177 9.13 -12.65 -0.04
N LEU A 178 7.88 -12.67 -0.50
CA LEU A 178 6.95 -13.77 -0.25
C LEU A 178 7.37 -15.07 -0.95
N ARG A 179 7.92 -15.00 -2.17
CA ARG A 179 8.50 -16.15 -2.86
C ARG A 179 9.72 -16.69 -2.12
N ALA A 180 10.60 -15.82 -1.65
CA ALA A 180 11.76 -16.20 -0.83
C ALA A 180 11.30 -16.86 0.48
N TYR A 181 10.28 -16.32 1.13
CA TYR A 181 9.68 -16.92 2.33
C TYR A 181 9.10 -18.31 2.06
N ARG A 182 8.32 -18.48 0.98
CA ARG A 182 7.78 -19.79 0.58
C ARG A 182 8.88 -20.82 0.27
N ALA A 183 10.00 -20.36 -0.32
CA ALA A 183 11.15 -21.19 -0.61
C ALA A 183 12.04 -21.46 0.62
N SER A 184 11.89 -20.68 1.69
CA SER A 184 12.67 -20.83 2.90
C SER A 184 12.13 -21.98 3.74
N SER A 185 12.95 -23.01 3.99
CA SER A 185 12.60 -24.15 4.83
C SER A 185 12.68 -23.81 6.33
N GLY A 186 11.90 -22.82 6.78
CA GLY A 186 11.72 -22.50 8.20
C GLY A 186 12.23 -21.14 8.68
N GLN A 187 12.68 -20.26 7.79
CA GLN A 187 12.92 -18.86 8.19
C GLN A 187 11.58 -18.13 8.36
N SER A 188 11.53 -17.18 9.30
CA SER A 188 10.35 -16.33 9.44
C SER A 188 10.32 -15.25 8.36
N LEU A 189 9.13 -14.86 7.91
CA LEU A 189 8.96 -13.75 6.96
C LEU A 189 9.61 -12.46 7.50
N GLN A 190 9.49 -12.21 8.81
CA GLN A 190 10.14 -11.08 9.48
C GLN A 190 11.66 -11.06 9.25
N SER A 191 12.34 -12.20 9.40
CA SER A 191 13.78 -12.30 9.20
C SER A 191 14.17 -11.96 7.77
N ILE A 192 13.43 -12.49 6.79
CA ILE A 192 13.69 -12.26 5.35
C ILE A 192 13.50 -10.78 5.01
N VAL A 193 12.42 -10.17 5.51
CA VAL A 193 12.15 -8.73 5.32
C VAL A 193 13.24 -7.87 5.96
N GLN A 194 13.69 -8.21 7.17
CA GLN A 194 14.77 -7.48 7.85
C GLN A 194 16.10 -7.58 7.11
N GLU A 195 16.47 -8.77 6.62
CA GLU A 195 17.69 -8.97 5.83
C GLU A 195 17.63 -8.21 4.49
N ALA A 196 16.48 -8.21 3.83
CA ALA A 196 16.26 -7.43 2.62
C ALA A 196 16.40 -5.91 2.88
N ARG A 197 15.75 -5.40 3.94
CA ARG A 197 15.87 -3.99 4.36
C ARG A 197 17.30 -3.61 4.73
N ALA A 198 18.04 -4.49 5.38
CA ALA A 198 19.45 -4.25 5.72
C ALA A 198 20.32 -4.15 4.47
N ARG A 199 20.11 -5.03 3.48
CA ARG A 199 20.80 -4.97 2.18
C ARG A 199 20.44 -3.72 1.40
N GLU A 200 19.16 -3.36 1.35
CA GLU A 200 18.69 -2.13 0.72
C GLU A 200 19.29 -0.90 1.39
N ALA A 201 19.26 -0.81 2.72
CA ALA A 201 19.86 0.31 3.44
C ALA A 201 21.38 0.42 3.21
N ALA A 202 22.09 -0.70 3.08
CA ALA A 202 23.51 -0.69 2.73
C ALA A 202 23.73 -0.19 1.29
N ALA A 203 22.92 -0.66 0.34
CA ALA A 203 22.96 -0.19 -1.05
C ALA A 203 22.64 1.30 -1.15
N SER A 204 21.56 1.77 -0.49
CA SER A 204 21.18 3.19 -0.48
C SER A 204 22.25 4.08 0.15
N ARG A 205 22.99 3.59 1.16
CA ARG A 205 24.14 4.35 1.71
C ARG A 205 25.27 4.48 0.70
N GLN A 206 25.57 3.41 -0.03
CA GLN A 206 26.56 3.44 -1.09
C GLN A 206 26.11 4.38 -2.22
N GLU A 207 24.87 4.26 -2.67
CA GLU A 207 24.28 5.12 -3.70
C GLU A 207 24.24 6.60 -3.26
N ALA A 208 23.95 6.88 -1.98
CA ALA A 208 23.98 8.24 -1.44
C ALA A 208 25.41 8.81 -1.41
N ALA A 209 26.40 7.98 -1.10
CA ALA A 209 27.81 8.38 -1.16
C ALA A 209 28.25 8.68 -2.60
N GLU A 210 27.87 7.83 -3.56
CA GLU A 210 28.11 8.07 -4.99
C GLU A 210 27.37 9.31 -5.49
N PHE A 211 26.11 9.49 -5.09
CA PHE A 211 25.30 10.65 -5.41
C PHE A 211 25.96 11.94 -4.93
N LYS A 212 26.52 11.96 -3.71
CA LYS A 212 27.20 13.13 -3.18
C LYS A 212 28.40 13.57 -4.02
N VAL A 213 29.13 12.62 -4.62
CA VAL A 213 30.22 12.95 -5.56
C VAL A 213 29.69 13.72 -6.76
N PHE A 214 28.60 13.24 -7.37
CA PHE A 214 27.96 13.92 -8.50
C PHE A 214 27.38 15.29 -8.11
N GLU A 215 26.76 15.40 -6.93
CA GLU A 215 26.22 16.66 -6.43
C GLU A 215 27.32 17.70 -6.19
N ASP A 216 28.43 17.31 -5.57
CA ASP A 216 29.60 18.19 -5.36
C ASP A 216 30.24 18.63 -6.68
N GLU A 217 30.30 17.73 -7.68
CA GLU A 217 30.78 18.05 -9.03
C GLU A 217 29.86 19.03 -9.76
N TYR A 218 28.54 18.81 -9.71
CA TYR A 218 27.55 19.71 -10.27
C TYR A 218 27.74 21.15 -9.77
N TYR A 219 27.84 21.35 -8.45
CA TYR A 219 28.03 22.68 -7.88
C TYR A 219 29.39 23.31 -8.22
N LYS A 220 30.42 22.50 -8.52
CA LYS A 220 31.70 23.01 -9.04
C LYS A 220 31.55 23.49 -10.49
N ILE A 221 30.87 22.71 -11.34
CA ILE A 221 30.61 23.07 -12.74
C ILE A 221 29.81 24.36 -12.84
N LEU A 222 28.78 24.55 -12.01
CA LEU A 222 27.98 25.78 -12.00
C LEU A 222 28.78 27.06 -11.75
N ARG A 223 29.94 26.98 -11.08
CA ARG A 223 30.79 28.14 -10.79
C ARG A 223 31.73 28.51 -11.94
N MET A 224 31.83 27.69 -12.99
CA MET A 224 32.72 27.93 -14.12
C MET A 224 32.20 29.05 -15.01
N GLN A 225 33.02 30.05 -15.33
CA GLN A 225 32.58 31.21 -16.11
C GLN A 225 32.38 30.91 -17.60
N ASP A 226 33.14 29.96 -18.15
CA ASP A 226 33.04 29.57 -19.55
C ASP A 226 31.78 28.72 -19.79
N ILE A 227 30.85 29.25 -20.59
CA ILE A 227 29.53 28.67 -20.80
C ILE A 227 29.57 27.41 -21.69
N GLU A 228 30.52 27.32 -22.63
CA GLU A 228 30.69 26.18 -23.52
C GLU A 228 31.31 25.00 -22.75
N ILE A 229 32.33 25.28 -21.93
CA ILE A 229 32.93 24.29 -21.03
C ILE A 229 31.88 23.81 -20.01
N ARG A 230 31.11 24.72 -19.42
CA ARG A 230 30.03 24.37 -18.50
C ARG A 230 29.01 23.46 -19.17
N ARG A 231 28.56 23.77 -20.39
CA ARG A 231 27.62 22.94 -21.17
C ARG A 231 28.17 21.52 -21.35
N SER A 232 29.41 21.40 -21.81
CA SER A 232 30.07 20.12 -22.05
C SER A 232 30.14 19.25 -20.79
N LEU A 233 30.58 19.83 -19.67
CA LEU A 233 30.72 19.11 -18.40
C LEU A 233 29.36 18.69 -17.80
N LEU A 234 28.31 19.48 -18.00
CA LEU A 234 26.97 19.11 -17.58
C LEU A 234 26.41 17.93 -18.38
N TYR A 235 26.67 17.86 -19.69
CA TYR A 235 26.32 16.69 -20.51
C TYR A 235 27.10 15.44 -20.08
N ASP A 236 28.42 15.56 -19.85
CA ASP A 236 29.24 14.46 -19.33
C ASP A 236 28.74 13.96 -17.97
N LEU A 237 28.32 14.86 -17.08
CA LEU A 237 27.79 14.50 -15.77
C LEU A 237 26.48 13.70 -15.87
N ILE A 238 25.59 14.04 -16.81
CA ILE A 238 24.37 13.28 -17.10
C ILE A 238 24.70 11.85 -17.54
N GLU A 239 25.65 11.70 -18.47
CA GLU A 239 26.06 10.39 -18.98
C GLU A 239 26.70 9.52 -17.90
N ARG A 240 27.59 10.08 -17.07
CA ARG A 240 28.23 9.37 -15.96
C ARG A 240 27.25 8.94 -14.87
N MET A 241 26.15 9.66 -14.70
CA MET A 241 25.05 9.24 -13.82
C MET A 241 24.18 8.12 -14.43
N GLY A 242 24.39 7.76 -15.71
CA GLY A 242 23.72 6.66 -16.40
C GLY A 242 22.46 7.08 -17.17
N PHE A 243 22.22 8.37 -17.36
CA PHE A 243 21.07 8.87 -18.11
C PHE A 243 21.41 9.00 -19.60
N ARG A 244 20.49 8.58 -20.48
CA ARG A 244 20.68 8.60 -21.95
C ARG A 244 20.33 9.93 -22.61
N GLY A 245 20.07 10.99 -21.84
CA GLY A 245 19.70 12.30 -22.34
C GLY A 245 18.74 13.04 -21.43
N LEU A 246 18.08 14.06 -22.00
CA LEU A 246 17.00 14.81 -21.37
C LEU A 246 15.67 14.08 -21.64
N TRP A 247 14.85 13.92 -20.61
CA TRP A 247 13.56 13.25 -20.61
C TRP A 247 12.52 14.33 -20.55
N ASP A 248 11.39 14.07 -21.20
CA ASP A 248 10.24 14.92 -21.03
C ASP A 248 9.43 14.52 -19.77
N TYR A 249 8.44 15.34 -19.44
CA TYR A 249 7.55 15.08 -18.32
C TYR A 249 6.75 13.78 -18.50
N PHE A 250 6.47 13.36 -19.74
CA PHE A 250 5.68 12.15 -20.01
C PHE A 250 6.47 10.89 -19.70
N GLU A 251 7.75 10.86 -20.05
CA GLU A 251 8.67 9.77 -19.69
C GLU A 251 8.82 9.66 -18.17
N TYR A 252 9.00 10.78 -17.46
CA TYR A 252 9.02 10.81 -15.99
C TYR A 252 7.70 10.30 -15.40
N ARG A 253 6.57 10.82 -15.89
CA ARG A 253 5.23 10.43 -15.42
C ARG A 253 4.99 8.94 -15.60
N GLN A 254 5.36 8.37 -16.76
CA GLN A 254 5.19 6.94 -17.00
C GLN A 254 6.01 6.12 -16.01
N ARG A 255 7.28 6.49 -15.79
CA ARG A 255 8.13 5.82 -14.80
C ARG A 255 7.58 5.91 -13.37
N TYR A 256 7.05 7.09 -13.00
CA TYR A 256 6.43 7.29 -11.70
C TYR A 256 5.20 6.37 -11.54
N LEU A 257 4.37 6.26 -12.57
CA LEU A 257 3.23 5.35 -12.58
C LEU A 257 3.65 3.88 -12.54
N ASP A 258 4.73 3.50 -13.22
CA ASP A 258 5.25 2.12 -13.16
C ASP A 258 5.75 1.79 -11.75
N GLN A 259 6.39 2.75 -11.08
CA GLN A 259 6.92 2.58 -9.73
C GLN A 259 5.83 2.53 -8.67
N HIS A 260 4.81 3.39 -8.76
CA HIS A 260 3.80 3.59 -7.73
C HIS A 260 2.43 2.93 -8.04
N GLY A 261 2.19 2.54 -9.29
CA GLY A 261 0.99 1.82 -9.73
C GLY A 261 -0.08 2.69 -10.41
N ALA A 262 -1.08 2.00 -11.00
CA ALA A 262 -2.10 2.58 -11.88
C ALA A 262 -3.13 3.52 -11.20
N HIS A 263 -3.13 3.61 -9.86
CA HIS A 263 -4.15 4.32 -9.08
C HIS A 263 -3.63 5.53 -8.29
N VAL A 264 -2.40 5.98 -8.57
CA VAL A 264 -1.91 7.28 -8.08
C VAL A 264 -2.78 8.39 -8.67
N GLN A 265 -3.29 9.29 -7.84
CA GLN A 265 -4.09 10.41 -8.35
C GLN A 265 -3.19 11.39 -9.11
N SER A 266 -3.70 11.99 -10.19
CA SER A 266 -2.86 12.81 -11.09
C SER A 266 -2.27 14.04 -10.42
N ASP A 267 -2.90 14.55 -9.36
CA ASP A 267 -2.44 15.66 -8.52
C ASP A 267 -1.38 15.23 -7.49
N GLU A 268 -1.19 13.93 -7.27
CA GLU A 268 -0.14 13.37 -6.43
C GLU A 268 1.17 13.11 -7.20
N ILE A 269 1.13 13.12 -8.54
CA ILE A 269 2.33 12.96 -9.37
C ILE A 269 3.13 14.28 -9.36
N PRO A 270 4.38 14.29 -8.87
CA PRO A 270 5.19 15.49 -8.86
C PRO A 270 5.42 16.05 -10.27
N ALA A 271 5.71 17.35 -10.39
CA ALA A 271 6.08 17.96 -11.66
C ALA A 271 7.44 17.48 -12.20
N GLY A 272 8.23 16.79 -11.36
CA GLY A 272 9.53 16.21 -11.69
C GLY A 272 10.12 15.47 -10.50
N PRO A 273 11.25 14.76 -10.70
CA PRO A 273 11.89 13.99 -9.64
C PRO A 273 12.38 14.89 -8.50
N THR A 274 12.14 14.47 -7.26
CA THR A 274 12.39 15.28 -6.05
C THR A 274 13.55 14.78 -5.20
N VAL A 275 14.14 13.62 -5.52
CA VAL A 275 15.22 13.00 -4.74
C VAL A 275 16.29 12.36 -5.62
N GLY A 276 17.51 12.24 -5.06
CA GLY A 276 18.61 11.46 -5.62
C GLY A 276 19.11 11.92 -7.00
N LYS A 277 19.70 10.97 -7.74
CA LYS A 277 20.31 11.19 -9.07
C LYS A 277 19.33 11.80 -10.07
N GLU A 278 18.05 11.45 -9.99
CA GLU A 278 17.02 11.98 -10.89
C GLU A 278 16.71 13.45 -10.63
N LYS A 279 16.66 13.90 -9.36
CA LYS A 279 16.54 15.33 -9.06
C LYS A 279 17.73 16.09 -9.63
N LEU A 280 18.95 15.60 -9.40
CA LEU A 280 20.15 16.26 -9.89
C LEU A 280 20.19 16.33 -11.41
N TRP A 281 19.81 15.24 -12.08
CA TRP A 281 19.60 15.21 -13.51
C TRP A 281 18.57 16.27 -13.97
N HIS A 282 17.44 16.42 -13.28
CA HIS A 282 16.44 17.43 -13.60
C HIS A 282 16.99 18.85 -13.43
N ASP A 283 17.75 19.10 -12.37
CA ASP A 283 18.40 20.38 -12.11
C ASP A 283 19.41 20.71 -13.22
N ILE A 284 20.26 19.76 -13.60
CA ILE A 284 21.21 19.91 -14.73
C ILE A 284 20.47 20.19 -16.03
N SER A 285 19.38 19.46 -16.29
CA SER A 285 18.54 19.65 -17.48
C SER A 285 17.93 21.06 -17.56
N GLY A 286 17.57 21.64 -16.41
CA GLY A 286 17.13 23.02 -16.32
C GLY A 286 18.25 24.02 -16.65
N GLU A 287 19.46 23.76 -16.18
CA GLU A 287 20.64 24.60 -16.45
C GLU A 287 21.11 24.52 -17.90
N LEU A 288 21.11 23.34 -18.50
CA LEU A 288 21.44 23.16 -19.93
C LEU A 288 20.48 23.95 -20.83
N ARG A 289 19.17 23.91 -20.56
CA ARG A 289 18.17 24.71 -21.28
C ARG A 289 18.43 26.21 -21.17
N LYS A 290 18.84 26.70 -19.99
CA LYS A 290 19.22 28.12 -19.83
C LYS A 290 20.44 28.47 -20.67
N ILE A 291 21.46 27.61 -20.67
CA ILE A 291 22.68 27.80 -21.46
C ILE A 291 22.36 27.84 -22.97
N GLU A 292 21.52 26.93 -23.46
CA GLU A 292 21.08 26.90 -24.85
C GLU A 292 20.43 28.22 -25.27
N VAL A 293 19.50 28.75 -24.46
CA VAL A 293 18.87 30.06 -24.73
C VAL A 293 19.90 31.19 -24.76
N MET A 294 20.87 31.20 -23.84
CA MET A 294 21.92 32.23 -23.81
C MET A 294 22.83 32.18 -25.04
N LEU A 295 23.18 30.98 -25.49
CA LEU A 295 24.00 30.76 -26.68
C LEU A 295 23.25 31.14 -27.95
N GLU A 296 21.98 30.77 -28.09
CA GLU A 296 21.15 31.19 -29.22
C GLU A 296 21.00 32.72 -29.28
N ALA A 297 20.83 33.37 -28.13
CA ALA A 297 20.76 34.83 -28.05
C ALA A 297 22.09 35.51 -28.44
N SER A 298 23.24 34.87 -28.17
CA SER A 298 24.57 35.40 -28.51
C SER A 298 24.94 35.28 -29.99
N GLN A 299 24.21 34.44 -30.74
CA GLN A 299 24.42 34.19 -32.18
C GLN A 299 23.51 35.04 -33.08
N ARG A 300 22.62 35.84 -32.49
CA ARG A 300 21.74 36.79 -33.19
C ARG A 300 22.30 38.21 -33.09
#